data_AF-A0A077NV76-F1
#
_entry.id   AF-A0A077NV76-F1
#
_cell.length_a   1.000
_cell.length_b   1.000
_cell.length_c   1.000
_cell.angle_alpha   90.00
_cell.angle_beta   90.00
_cell.angle_gamma   90.00
#
_symmetry.space_group_name_H-M   'P 1'
#
loop_
_entity.id
_entity.type
_entity.pdbx_description
1 polymer ?
#
loop_
_entity_poly.entity_id
_entity_poly.type
_entity_poly.pdbx_seq_one_letter_code
_entity_poly.pdbx_strand_id
1 'polypeptide(L)' 'MAKVDIDCRYYLKSEKVKGHGKGNEGHPRYRCYDCCKVFQLGS' A
#
# COMPACT_ATOMS: atom_id res chain seq x y z
N MET A 1 -3.09 -6.38 -11.71
CA MET A 1 -2.63 -6.09 -10.32
C MET A 1 -3.68 -6.61 -9.38
N ALA A 2 -3.32 -7.55 -8.50
CA ALA A 2 -4.24 -8.12 -7.52
C ALA A 2 -4.76 -7.01 -6.58
N LYS A 3 -6.04 -7.08 -6.22
CA LYS A 3 -6.60 -6.27 -5.12
C LYS A 3 -5.90 -6.73 -3.85
N VAL A 4 -5.30 -5.79 -3.14
CA VAL A 4 -4.61 -6.07 -1.89
C VAL A 4 -5.57 -5.71 -0.77
N ASP A 5 -5.90 -6.68 0.08
CA ASP A 5 -6.75 -6.47 1.25
C ASP A 5 -5.93 -5.83 2.39
N ILE A 6 -5.47 -4.60 2.14
CA ILE A 6 -4.64 -3.84 3.08
C ILE A 6 -5.24 -2.46 3.21
N ASP A 7 -5.50 -2.07 4.46
CA ASP A 7 -5.93 -0.71 4.76
C ASP A 7 -4.78 0.28 4.65
N CYS A 8 -5.09 1.45 4.10
CA CYS A 8 -4.17 2.57 4.12
C CYS A 8 -3.93 3.00 5.59
N ARG A 9 -2.68 3.00 6.09
CA ARG A 9 -2.41 3.43 7.49
C ARG A 9 -2.85 4.85 7.83
N TYR A 10 -3.15 5.66 6.80
CA TYR A 10 -3.55 7.06 6.97
C TYR A 10 -5.07 7.26 7.01
N TYR A 11 -5.83 6.43 6.28
CA TYR A 11 -7.28 6.59 6.14
C TYR A 11 -8.08 5.36 6.60
N LEU A 12 -7.39 4.27 6.95
CA LEU A 12 -7.98 2.99 7.38
C LEU A 12 -9.02 2.43 6.40
N LYS A 13 -8.79 2.66 5.10
CA LYS A 13 -9.62 2.15 3.99
C LYS A 13 -8.74 1.42 2.99
N SER A 14 -9.20 0.24 2.58
CA SER A 14 -8.51 -0.66 1.64
C SER A 14 -8.93 -0.47 0.17
N GLU A 15 -10.06 0.21 -0.08
CA GLU A 15 -10.75 0.21 -1.38
C GLU A 15 -9.87 0.68 -2.56
N LYS A 16 -8.90 1.57 -2.28
CA LYS A 16 -7.97 2.11 -3.28
C LYS A 16 -6.50 1.89 -2.96
N VAL A 17 -6.18 0.90 -2.14
CA VAL A 17 -4.79 0.49 -1.92
C VAL A 17 -4.38 -0.52 -2.98
N LYS A 18 -3.28 -0.27 -3.67
CA LYS A 18 -2.73 -1.19 -4.67
C LYS A 18 -1.24 -1.39 -4.44
N GLY A 19 -0.75 -2.57 -4.81
CA GLY A 19 0.68 -2.87 -4.82
C GLY A 19 1.46 -1.89 -5.70
N HIS A 20 2.56 -1.37 -5.16
CA HIS A 20 3.48 -0.41 -5.77
C HIS A 20 4.90 -0.98 -5.78
N GLY A 21 5.04 -2.26 -6.17
CA GLY A 21 6.34 -2.94 -6.26
C GLY A 21 6.97 -3.32 -4.91
N LYS A 22 8.27 -3.58 -4.92
CA LYS A 22 9.08 -3.91 -3.73
C LYS A 22 10.02 -2.75 -3.38
N GLY A 23 10.27 -2.53 -2.09
CA GLY A 23 11.28 -1.59 -1.58
C GLY A 23 12.70 -2.17 -1.58
N ASN A 24 13.67 -1.40 -1.05
CA ASN A 24 15.10 -1.76 -1.04
C ASN A 24 15.39 -3.11 -0.36
N GLU A 25 14.61 -3.49 0.65
CA GLU A 25 14.75 -4.76 1.36
C GLU A 25 13.79 -5.86 0.84
N GLY A 26 13.18 -5.64 -0.32
CA GLY A 26 12.24 -6.61 -0.91
C GLY A 26 10.84 -6.58 -0.30
N HIS A 27 10.59 -5.74 0.71
CA HIS A 27 9.26 -5.56 1.30
C HIS A 27 8.27 -4.97 0.29
N PRO A 28 7.03 -5.47 0.22
CA PRO A 28 6.02 -4.92 -0.67
C PRO A 28 5.66 -3.49 -0.27
N ARG A 29 5.67 -2.60 -1.26
CA ARG A 29 5.18 -1.23 -1.17
C ARG A 29 3.74 -1.18 -1.64
N TYR A 30 2.96 -0.31 -1.02
CA TYR A 30 1.57 -0.09 -1.34
C TYR A 30 1.35 1.40 -1.60
N ARG A 31 0.56 1.72 -2.61
CA ARG A 31 0.11 3.07 -2.89
C ARG A 31 -1.39 3.15 -2.65
N CYS A 32 -1.80 4.09 -1.82
CA CYS A 32 -3.19 4.47 -1.70
C CYS A 32 -3.49 5.56 -2.74
N TYR A 33 -4.53 5.36 -3.55
CA TYR A 33 -4.94 6.33 -4.57
C TYR A 33 -5.90 7.40 -4.06
N ASP A 34 -6.49 7.25 -2.87
CA ASP A 34 -7.28 8.33 -2.25
C ASP A 34 -6.39 9.40 -1.61
N CYS A 35 -5.30 8.98 -0.95
CA CYS A 35 -4.39 9.91 -0.30
C CYS A 35 -3.08 10.15 -1.05
N CYS A 36 -2.89 9.47 -2.18
CA CYS A 36 -1.69 9.52 -3.01
C CYS A 36 -0.37 9.16 -2.29
N LYS A 37 -0.43 8.57 -1.09
CA LYS A 37 0.76 8.17 -0.31
C LYS A 37 1.18 6.74 -0.63
N VAL A 38 2.50 6.53 -0.58
CA VAL A 38 3.12 5.20 -0.64
C VAL A 38 3.58 4.81 0.76
N PHE A 39 3.31 3.57 1.16
CA PHE A 39 3.69 3.01 2.46
C PHE A 39 4.17 1.56 2.31
N GLN A 40 4.84 1.04 3.33
CA GLN A 40 5.24 -0.36 3.44
C GLN A 40 4.53 -0.99 4.64
N LEU A 41 4.28 -2.29 4.58
CA LEU A 41 3.81 -3.05 5.74
C LEU A 41 4.99 -3.87 6.28
N GLY A 42 5.32 -3.69 7.55
CA GLY A 42 6.38 -4.45 8.21
C GLY A 42 7.64 -3.67 8.58
N SER A 43 7.52 -2.39 8.94
CA SER A 43 8.53 -1.69 9.76
C SER A 43 8.10 -1.68 11.21
#